data_AF-A0A8T5EF38-F1
#
_entry.id   AF-A0A8T5EF38-F1
#
_cell.length_a   1.000
_cell.length_b   1.000
_cell.length_c   1.000
_cell.angle_alpha   90.00
_cell.angle_beta   90.00
_cell.angle_gamma   90.00
#
_symmetry.space_group_name_H-M   'P 1'
#
loop_
_entity.id
_entity.type
_entity.pdbx_description
1 polymer ?
#
loop_
_entity_poly.entity_id
_entity_poly.type
_entity_poly.pdbx_seq_one_letter_code
_entity_poly.pdbx_strand_id
1 'polypeptide(L)'
;MTEDDGKPAYQHSLSPSAWNRFETCPRQYWLSRQRLPRKTGMAAALGTAVHASIEDLVAIDMEGYENSQSGWLPKIMATVLRKRWEEEKGNFLATPRHPDWKEEKYKNAQSQQRGGVELLLRHAGASGLSPNSVTAALWKRVQALVIACEGELRTKDGRIMGRLDLLLADVDEENNIVGWRVADLKTGRVPEDELYDTVRRQLLLYRDILLTNNPDAPPTVAVGWYTNGSKAIEAHGDPVIDQAYLAWEATQIDETPLKPTPGDDSCGGFCDWKAWCPHWWNWRNESGKLHRGDFVDAVVLIHSYEESGAAVIELCVPADFHGRPMPTGHQTAAVFAGNSKKAMEKLSEDGYQGALFIGGAMAKGSTWRIGGWCDVLPWAPIPDTGRTL
;
A
#
# COMPACT_ATOMS: atom_id res chain seq x y z
N MET A 1 -30.75 3.21 34.64
CA MET A 1 -31.20 2.94 33.27
C MET A 1 -31.00 4.21 32.48
N THR A 2 -29.85 4.34 31.85
CA THR A 2 -29.54 5.44 30.94
C THR A 2 -29.87 4.96 29.54
N GLU A 3 -30.71 5.72 28.85
CA GLU A 3 -31.13 5.49 27.47
C GLU A 3 -29.90 5.49 26.55
N ASP A 4 -29.74 4.40 25.81
CA ASP A 4 -28.79 4.25 24.73
C ASP A 4 -29.39 4.97 23.51
N ASP A 5 -28.80 6.10 23.13
CA ASP A 5 -29.27 7.09 22.14
C ASP A 5 -29.35 6.56 20.69
N GLY A 6 -29.59 5.27 20.46
CA GLY A 6 -29.92 4.69 19.15
C GLY A 6 -28.90 4.98 18.04
N LYS A 7 -27.67 5.42 18.39
CA LYS A 7 -26.57 5.51 17.44
C LYS A 7 -26.21 4.06 17.12
N PRO A 8 -26.26 3.61 15.86
CA PRO A 8 -25.78 2.28 15.53
C PRO A 8 -24.35 2.18 16.07
N ALA A 9 -24.11 1.18 16.92
CA ALA A 9 -22.77 0.83 17.36
C ALA A 9 -21.89 0.84 16.10
N TYR A 10 -20.79 1.61 16.11
CA TYR A 10 -19.97 1.81 14.92
C TYR A 10 -19.56 0.43 14.37
N GLN A 11 -20.25 -0.01 13.33
CA GLN A 11 -20.02 -1.31 12.73
C GLN A 11 -18.75 -1.19 11.91
N HIS A 12 -17.70 -1.92 12.30
CA HIS A 12 -16.46 -1.87 11.54
C HIS A 12 -16.71 -2.39 10.12
N SER A 13 -15.96 -1.89 9.16
CA SER A 13 -15.97 -2.40 7.80
C SER A 13 -14.62 -3.05 7.44
N LEU A 14 -14.68 -4.11 6.65
CA LEU A 14 -13.51 -4.79 6.12
C LEU A 14 -13.25 -4.31 4.69
N SER A 15 -12.04 -3.83 4.43
CA SER A 15 -11.56 -3.49 3.09
C SER A 15 -10.60 -4.56 2.56
N PRO A 16 -10.39 -4.70 1.23
CA PRO A 16 -9.48 -5.70 0.68
C PRO A 16 -8.06 -5.63 1.26
N SER A 17 -7.52 -4.42 1.43
CA SER A 17 -6.20 -4.24 2.05
C SER A 17 -6.16 -4.66 3.52
N ALA A 18 -7.27 -4.50 4.24
CA ALA A 18 -7.38 -4.95 5.62
C ALA A 18 -7.54 -6.49 5.70
N TRP A 19 -8.31 -7.07 4.79
CA TRP A 19 -8.43 -8.52 4.66
C TRP A 19 -7.09 -9.17 4.29
N ASN A 20 -6.38 -8.64 3.31
CA ASN A 20 -5.04 -9.13 2.95
C ASN A 20 -4.07 -9.10 4.14
N ARG A 21 -4.11 -8.04 4.99
CA ARG A 21 -3.31 -8.01 6.23
C ARG A 21 -3.71 -9.10 7.22
N PHE A 22 -5.01 -9.35 7.38
CA PHE A 22 -5.50 -10.40 8.26
C PHE A 22 -5.05 -11.78 7.79
N GLU A 23 -5.16 -12.07 6.50
CA GLU A 23 -4.69 -13.33 5.88
C GLU A 23 -3.18 -13.53 6.01
N THR A 24 -2.38 -12.47 5.88
CA THR A 24 -0.93 -12.55 6.12
C THR A 24 -0.63 -12.84 7.60
N CYS A 25 -1.25 -12.09 8.51
CA CYS A 25 -1.13 -12.31 9.95
C CYS A 25 -2.25 -11.59 10.71
N PRO A 26 -3.12 -12.29 11.46
CA PRO A 26 -4.19 -11.64 12.21
C PRO A 26 -3.68 -10.59 13.21
N ARG A 27 -2.52 -10.84 13.84
CA ARG A 27 -1.86 -9.85 14.70
C ARG A 27 -1.46 -8.58 13.94
N GLN A 28 -1.00 -8.70 12.70
CA GLN A 28 -0.66 -7.54 11.87
C GLN A 28 -1.89 -6.69 11.59
N TYR A 29 -3.03 -7.33 11.29
CA TYR A 29 -4.31 -6.62 11.20
C TYR A 29 -4.63 -5.90 12.51
N TRP A 30 -4.57 -6.59 13.64
CA TRP A 30 -4.87 -6.01 14.95
C TRP A 30 -3.95 -4.80 15.27
N LEU A 31 -2.64 -4.93 15.05
CA LEU A 31 -1.64 -3.86 15.23
C LEU A 31 -1.94 -2.63 14.35
N SER A 32 -2.47 -2.85 13.13
CA SER A 32 -2.88 -1.76 12.23
C SER A 32 -4.04 -0.92 12.78
N ARG A 33 -4.79 -1.43 13.76
CA ARG A 33 -5.90 -0.74 14.43
C ARG A 33 -5.49 -0.04 15.73
N GLN A 34 -4.25 -0.21 16.21
CA GLN A 34 -3.78 0.34 17.49
C GLN A 34 -3.29 1.80 17.42
N ARG A 35 -3.68 2.54 16.36
CA ARG A 35 -3.26 3.92 16.09
C ARG A 35 -1.72 4.11 16.12
N LEU A 36 -0.99 3.07 15.74
CA LEU A 36 0.47 3.10 15.64
C LEU A 36 0.91 3.97 14.45
N PRO A 37 2.09 4.62 14.53
CA PRO A 37 2.61 5.43 13.43
C PRO A 37 2.67 4.65 12.11
N ARG A 38 1.91 5.13 11.11
CA ARG A 38 1.89 4.52 9.78
C ARG A 38 3.13 4.91 9.02
N LYS A 39 3.67 3.95 8.26
CA LYS A 39 4.73 4.17 7.29
C LYS A 39 4.13 4.53 5.95
N THR A 40 4.70 5.52 5.27
CA THR A 40 4.55 5.68 3.83
C THR A 40 5.84 5.27 3.12
N GLY A 41 5.74 4.89 1.85
CA GLY A 41 6.86 4.42 1.05
C GLY A 41 6.84 4.99 -0.36
N MET A 42 8.01 5.19 -0.95
CA MET A 42 8.12 5.80 -2.29
C MET A 42 7.35 5.05 -3.38
N ALA A 43 7.22 3.72 -3.28
CA ALA A 43 6.45 2.94 -4.24
C ALA A 43 4.94 3.21 -4.12
N ALA A 44 4.43 3.31 -2.88
CA ALA A 44 3.04 3.64 -2.64
C ALA A 44 2.71 5.07 -3.08
N ALA A 45 3.55 6.04 -2.71
CA ALA A 45 3.39 7.44 -3.13
C ALA A 45 3.41 7.62 -4.65
N LEU A 46 4.35 6.95 -5.34
CA LEU A 46 4.34 6.93 -6.81
C LEU A 46 3.04 6.35 -7.35
N GLY A 47 2.56 5.25 -6.77
CA GLY A 47 1.28 4.64 -7.11
C GLY A 47 0.12 5.63 -7.00
N THR A 48 -0.04 6.26 -5.83
CA THR A 48 -1.07 7.27 -5.57
C THR A 48 -1.04 8.39 -6.59
N ALA A 49 0.13 8.98 -6.86
CA ALA A 49 0.26 10.07 -7.83
C ALA A 49 -0.11 9.63 -9.26
N VAL A 50 0.25 8.41 -9.65
CA VAL A 50 -0.10 7.87 -10.98
C VAL A 50 -1.61 7.61 -11.09
N HIS A 51 -2.24 6.97 -10.10
CA HIS A 51 -3.68 6.70 -10.08
C HIS A 51 -4.46 8.01 -10.17
N ALA A 52 -4.19 8.94 -9.25
CA ALA A 52 -4.81 10.27 -9.23
C ALA A 52 -4.62 11.03 -10.55
N SER A 53 -3.46 10.88 -11.20
CA SER A 53 -3.23 11.51 -12.50
C SER A 53 -4.05 10.88 -13.63
N ILE A 54 -4.30 9.58 -13.59
CA ILE A 54 -5.12 8.89 -14.61
C ILE A 54 -6.60 9.24 -14.39
N GLU A 55 -7.04 9.29 -13.15
CA GLU A 55 -8.39 9.70 -12.76
C GLU A 55 -8.67 11.14 -13.19
N ASP A 56 -7.73 12.06 -12.96
CA ASP A 56 -7.81 13.44 -13.46
C ASP A 56 -7.93 13.51 -14.98
N LEU A 57 -7.19 12.66 -15.71
CA LEU A 57 -7.26 12.61 -17.18
C LEU A 57 -8.63 12.12 -17.66
N VAL A 58 -9.19 11.13 -17.00
CA VAL A 58 -10.53 10.61 -17.30
C VAL A 58 -11.60 11.66 -16.98
N ALA A 59 -11.37 12.51 -15.97
CA ALA A 59 -12.29 13.57 -15.57
C ALA A 59 -12.08 14.93 -16.28
N ILE A 60 -11.21 15.02 -17.30
CA ILE A 60 -10.98 16.27 -18.04
C ILE A 60 -12.29 16.79 -18.62
N ASP A 61 -12.54 18.08 -18.43
CA ASP A 61 -13.56 18.78 -19.17
C ASP A 61 -13.14 18.96 -20.64
N MET A 62 -13.91 18.34 -21.53
CA MET A 62 -13.69 18.38 -22.98
C MET A 62 -14.50 19.49 -23.67
N GLU A 63 -15.17 20.36 -22.92
CA GLU A 63 -15.80 21.57 -23.45
C GLU A 63 -14.74 22.48 -24.13
N GLY A 64 -15.06 22.98 -25.32
CA GLY A 64 -14.13 23.79 -26.12
C GLY A 64 -13.08 23.02 -26.93
N TYR A 65 -12.97 21.69 -26.79
CA TYR A 65 -12.12 20.88 -27.66
C TYR A 65 -12.85 20.48 -28.94
N GLU A 66 -12.32 20.91 -30.09
CA GLU A 66 -12.81 20.49 -31.40
C GLU A 66 -12.54 19.01 -31.62
N ASN A 67 -13.49 18.28 -32.19
CA ASN A 67 -13.41 16.82 -32.33
C ASN A 67 -12.15 16.34 -33.08
N SER A 68 -11.65 17.11 -34.05
CA SER A 68 -10.43 16.84 -34.83
C SER A 68 -9.14 17.29 -34.15
N GLN A 69 -9.21 18.05 -33.05
CA GLN A 69 -8.05 18.60 -32.37
C GLN A 69 -7.18 17.48 -31.76
N SER A 70 -5.89 17.47 -32.12
CA SER A 70 -4.87 16.56 -31.59
C SER A 70 -3.71 17.33 -30.95
N GLY A 71 -2.70 16.64 -30.42
CA GLY A 71 -1.51 17.25 -29.82
C GLY A 71 -1.71 17.87 -28.44
N TRP A 72 -2.93 17.85 -27.90
CA TRP A 72 -3.28 18.45 -26.61
C TRP A 72 -2.93 17.55 -25.41
N LEU A 73 -3.13 16.23 -25.55
CA LEU A 73 -3.07 15.27 -24.44
C LEU A 73 -1.71 15.24 -23.72
N PRO A 74 -0.54 15.26 -24.39
CA PRO A 74 0.76 15.19 -23.70
C PRO A 74 1.00 16.36 -22.75
N LYS A 75 0.51 17.56 -23.10
CA LYS A 75 0.62 18.74 -22.25
C LYS A 75 -0.21 18.55 -20.99
N ILE A 76 -1.45 18.09 -21.11
CA ILE A 76 -2.34 17.85 -19.97
C ILE A 76 -1.78 16.74 -19.08
N MET A 77 -1.36 15.61 -19.67
CA MET A 77 -0.71 14.51 -18.94
C MET A 77 0.43 15.00 -18.04
N ALA A 78 1.34 15.82 -18.61
CA ALA A 78 2.45 16.38 -17.87
C ALA A 78 2.00 17.33 -16.75
N THR A 79 0.99 18.17 -17.01
CA THR A 79 0.44 19.11 -16.02
C THR A 79 -0.22 18.39 -14.85
N VAL A 80 -1.13 17.45 -15.12
CA VAL A 80 -1.87 16.75 -14.05
C VAL A 80 -0.95 15.85 -13.23
N LEU A 81 -0.02 15.13 -13.87
CA LEU A 81 0.94 14.31 -13.13
C LEU A 81 1.86 15.15 -12.26
N ARG A 82 2.35 16.30 -12.77
CA ARG A 82 3.20 17.19 -11.96
C ARG A 82 2.43 17.70 -10.75
N LYS A 83 1.17 18.11 -10.93
CA LYS A 83 0.31 18.55 -9.82
C LYS A 83 0.17 17.45 -8.76
N ARG A 84 -0.26 16.23 -9.17
CA ARG A 84 -0.45 15.09 -8.25
C ARG A 84 0.85 14.63 -7.59
N TRP A 85 1.98 14.73 -8.28
CA TRP A 85 3.29 14.42 -7.72
C TRP A 85 3.70 15.37 -6.59
N GLU A 86 3.52 16.69 -6.77
CA GLU A 86 3.84 17.65 -5.71
C GLU A 86 2.84 17.59 -4.54
N GLU A 87 1.56 17.35 -4.81
CA GLU A 87 0.55 17.09 -3.76
C GLU A 87 0.94 15.87 -2.91
N GLU A 88 1.26 14.76 -3.56
CA GLU A 88 1.65 13.53 -2.87
C GLU A 88 2.99 13.68 -2.15
N LYS A 89 3.94 14.44 -2.70
CA LYS A 89 5.18 14.80 -2.00
C LYS A 89 4.90 15.51 -0.67
N GLY A 90 3.95 16.45 -0.67
CA GLY A 90 3.49 17.13 0.54
C GLY A 90 2.97 16.14 1.58
N ASN A 91 2.04 15.26 1.18
CA ASN A 91 1.46 14.22 2.04
C ASN A 91 2.51 13.24 2.58
N PHE A 92 3.45 12.85 1.71
CA PHE A 92 4.53 11.93 2.04
C PHE A 92 5.46 12.51 3.10
N LEU A 93 5.90 13.76 2.92
CA LEU A 93 6.78 14.45 3.88
C LEU A 93 6.06 14.83 5.18
N ALA A 94 4.74 14.99 5.15
CA ALA A 94 3.93 15.20 6.36
C ALA A 94 3.69 13.91 7.16
N THR A 95 3.87 12.73 6.55
CA THR A 95 3.69 11.45 7.23
C THR A 95 4.90 11.20 8.15
N PRO A 96 4.74 11.02 9.48
CA PRO A 96 5.88 10.99 10.41
C PRO A 96 6.94 9.91 10.12
N ARG A 97 6.52 8.78 9.57
CA ARG A 97 7.40 7.65 9.24
C ARG A 97 7.47 7.49 7.72
N HIS A 98 8.54 7.98 7.13
CA HIS A 98 8.76 7.93 5.70
C HIS A 98 10.25 7.82 5.37
N PRO A 99 10.63 7.17 4.26
CA PRO A 99 11.98 7.26 3.76
C PRO A 99 12.23 8.60 3.07
N ASP A 100 13.45 8.85 2.59
CA ASP A 100 13.73 10.04 1.79
C ASP A 100 12.86 10.09 0.52
N TRP A 101 12.36 11.28 0.18
CA TRP A 101 11.68 11.52 -1.09
C TRP A 101 12.66 11.42 -2.26
N LYS A 102 12.28 10.70 -3.31
CA LYS A 102 13.13 10.45 -4.48
C LYS A 102 12.55 11.12 -5.72
N GLU A 103 12.94 12.37 -5.98
CA GLU A 103 12.47 13.14 -7.14
C GLU A 103 12.83 12.47 -8.47
N GLU A 104 13.93 11.72 -8.51
CA GLU A 104 14.33 10.94 -9.68
C GLU A 104 13.30 9.87 -10.08
N LYS A 105 12.40 9.46 -9.18
CA LYS A 105 11.30 8.54 -9.47
C LYS A 105 10.16 9.17 -10.27
N TYR A 106 10.14 10.50 -10.44
CA TYR A 106 9.16 11.18 -11.29
C TYR A 106 9.16 10.64 -12.73
N LYS A 107 10.35 10.32 -13.28
CA LYS A 107 10.46 9.72 -14.62
C LYS A 107 9.74 8.38 -14.73
N ASN A 108 9.76 7.58 -13.67
CA ASN A 108 9.01 6.33 -13.60
C ASN A 108 7.49 6.61 -13.55
N ALA A 109 7.06 7.58 -12.74
CA ALA A 109 5.66 8.00 -12.71
C ALA A 109 5.15 8.44 -14.09
N GLN A 110 5.95 9.19 -14.86
CA GLN A 110 5.63 9.56 -16.24
C GLN A 110 5.47 8.34 -17.16
N SER A 111 6.37 7.36 -17.04
CA SER A 111 6.28 6.11 -17.81
C SER A 111 5.01 5.33 -17.49
N GLN A 112 4.63 5.29 -16.21
CA GLN A 112 3.45 4.55 -15.77
C GLN A 112 2.15 5.27 -16.11
N GLN A 113 2.08 6.61 -15.99
CA GLN A 113 0.92 7.37 -16.46
C GLN A 113 0.67 7.11 -17.95
N ARG A 114 1.73 7.09 -18.78
CA ARG A 114 1.61 6.72 -20.20
C ARG A 114 1.07 5.32 -20.40
N GLY A 115 1.48 4.36 -19.57
CA GLY A 115 0.95 3.00 -19.65
C GLY A 115 -0.52 2.90 -19.25
N GLY A 116 -0.97 3.68 -18.26
CA GLY A 116 -2.39 3.82 -17.93
C GLY A 116 -3.20 4.42 -19.08
N VAL A 117 -2.69 5.45 -19.74
CA VAL A 117 -3.32 6.03 -20.94
C VAL A 117 -3.39 5.03 -22.09
N GLU A 118 -2.34 4.25 -22.34
CA GLU A 118 -2.36 3.19 -23.35
C GLU A 118 -3.43 2.12 -23.03
N LEU A 119 -3.63 1.76 -21.77
CA LEU A 119 -4.67 0.82 -21.36
C LEU A 119 -6.08 1.38 -21.64
N LEU A 120 -6.32 2.65 -21.33
CA LEU A 120 -7.58 3.35 -21.66
C LEU A 120 -7.82 3.41 -23.17
N LEU A 121 -6.79 3.77 -23.96
CA LEU A 121 -6.89 3.83 -25.42
C LEU A 121 -7.15 2.45 -26.02
N ARG A 122 -6.47 1.41 -25.53
CA ARG A 122 -6.70 0.03 -25.96
C ARG A 122 -8.13 -0.41 -25.66
N HIS A 123 -8.64 -0.10 -24.47
CA HIS A 123 -10.03 -0.38 -24.10
C HIS A 123 -11.02 0.30 -25.07
N ALA A 124 -10.71 1.52 -25.52
CA ALA A 124 -11.49 2.22 -26.54
C ALA A 124 -11.20 1.79 -28.00
N GLY A 125 -10.44 0.70 -28.22
CA GLY A 125 -10.13 0.16 -29.56
C GLY A 125 -9.04 0.93 -30.33
N ALA A 126 -8.23 1.75 -29.65
CA ALA A 126 -7.19 2.59 -30.25
C ALA A 126 -5.78 2.27 -29.72
N SER A 127 -5.44 0.98 -29.61
CA SER A 127 -4.15 0.54 -29.07
C SER A 127 -2.96 0.99 -29.93
N GLY A 128 -1.85 1.33 -29.28
CA GLY A 128 -0.61 1.72 -29.94
C GLY A 128 -0.62 3.13 -30.53
N LEU A 129 -1.69 3.90 -30.31
CA LEU A 129 -1.77 5.28 -30.76
C LEU A 129 -0.91 6.19 -29.88
N SER A 130 -0.06 7.00 -30.52
CA SER A 130 0.72 8.01 -29.80
C SER A 130 -0.20 9.03 -29.11
N PRO A 131 0.07 9.44 -27.85
CA PRO A 131 -0.68 10.50 -27.18
C PRO A 131 -0.75 11.81 -27.96
N ASN A 132 0.23 12.11 -28.83
CA ASN A 132 0.19 13.28 -29.72
C ASN A 132 -0.92 13.19 -30.79
N SER A 133 -1.29 11.98 -31.17
CA SER A 133 -2.25 11.72 -32.25
C SER A 133 -3.67 11.49 -31.73
N VAL A 134 -3.86 11.46 -30.40
CA VAL A 134 -5.19 11.30 -29.79
C VAL A 134 -6.01 12.56 -30.08
N THR A 135 -7.12 12.38 -30.78
CA THR A 135 -8.08 13.46 -31.05
C THR A 135 -9.01 13.66 -29.86
N ALA A 136 -9.61 14.84 -29.74
CA ALA A 136 -10.62 15.09 -28.71
C ALA A 136 -11.83 14.15 -28.85
N ALA A 137 -12.24 13.80 -30.08
CA ALA A 137 -13.31 12.83 -30.30
C ALA A 137 -12.98 11.44 -29.75
N LEU A 138 -11.74 10.97 -29.94
CA LEU A 138 -11.30 9.69 -29.40
C LEU A 138 -11.29 9.71 -27.87
N TRP A 139 -10.83 10.80 -27.24
CA TRP A 139 -10.84 10.88 -25.78
C TRP A 139 -12.26 10.98 -25.21
N LYS A 140 -13.18 11.69 -25.87
CA LYS A 140 -14.61 11.67 -25.52
C LYS A 140 -15.18 10.25 -25.58
N ARG A 141 -14.76 9.43 -26.55
CA ARG A 141 -15.10 7.99 -26.59
C ARG A 141 -14.52 7.23 -25.40
N VAL A 142 -13.25 7.46 -25.03
CA VAL A 142 -12.65 6.87 -23.82
C VAL A 142 -13.49 7.21 -22.58
N GLN A 143 -13.84 8.50 -22.40
CA GLN A 143 -14.67 8.95 -21.27
C GLN A 143 -16.06 8.32 -21.27
N ALA A 144 -16.69 8.18 -22.44
CA ALA A 144 -18.01 7.55 -22.57
C ALA A 144 -18.02 6.06 -22.17
N LEU A 145 -16.88 5.38 -22.22
CA LEU A 145 -16.74 3.99 -21.76
C LEU A 145 -16.46 3.89 -20.25
N VAL A 146 -16.17 5.00 -19.56
CA VAL A 146 -15.97 5.01 -18.11
C VAL A 146 -17.30 5.22 -17.42
N ILE A 147 -17.77 4.20 -16.70
CA ILE A 147 -19.01 4.24 -15.91
C ILE A 147 -18.76 4.93 -14.57
N ALA A 148 -17.64 4.61 -13.91
CA ALA A 148 -17.24 5.22 -12.65
C ALA A 148 -15.72 5.30 -12.53
N CYS A 149 -15.25 6.32 -11.82
CA CYS A 149 -13.85 6.61 -11.52
C CYS A 149 -13.74 6.93 -10.02
N GLU A 150 -12.83 6.28 -9.29
CA GLU A 150 -12.68 6.36 -7.82
C GLU A 150 -13.96 6.01 -7.01
N GLY A 151 -14.76 5.07 -7.50
CA GLY A 151 -16.04 4.70 -6.86
C GLY A 151 -15.88 3.98 -5.51
N GLU A 152 -16.55 4.47 -4.47
CA GLU A 152 -16.72 3.70 -3.23
C GLU A 152 -17.68 2.52 -3.46
N LEU A 153 -17.22 1.32 -3.13
CA LEU A 153 -18.04 0.11 -3.12
C LEU A 153 -18.34 -0.27 -1.68
N ARG A 154 -19.59 -0.60 -1.38
CA ARG A 154 -20.01 -1.04 -0.06
C ARG A 154 -21.16 -2.03 -0.17
N THR A 155 -21.12 -3.12 0.59
CA THR A 155 -22.28 -4.03 0.69
C THR A 155 -23.47 -3.33 1.31
N LYS A 156 -24.69 -3.79 1.02
CA LYS A 156 -25.93 -3.17 1.55
C LYS A 156 -25.97 -3.08 3.08
N ASP A 157 -25.31 -4.00 3.77
CA ASP A 157 -25.20 -4.04 5.23
C ASP A 157 -23.99 -3.25 5.79
N GLY A 158 -23.19 -2.63 4.93
CA GLY A 158 -22.05 -1.80 5.31
C GLY A 158 -20.79 -2.54 5.78
N ARG A 159 -20.83 -3.86 5.92
CA ARG A 159 -19.76 -4.67 6.55
C ARG A 159 -18.52 -4.81 5.68
N ILE A 160 -18.70 -4.89 4.37
CA ILE A 160 -17.60 -5.01 3.42
C ILE A 160 -17.56 -3.74 2.56
N MET A 161 -16.36 -3.22 2.33
CA MET A 161 -16.15 -2.03 1.52
C MET A 161 -14.95 -2.17 0.60
N GLY A 162 -14.91 -1.36 -0.45
CA GLY A 162 -13.83 -1.28 -1.41
C GLY A 162 -13.78 0.10 -2.05
N ARG A 163 -12.70 0.36 -2.79
CA ARG A 163 -12.61 1.52 -3.68
C ARG A 163 -12.14 0.99 -5.02
N LEU A 164 -12.99 1.14 -6.02
CA LEU A 164 -12.64 0.79 -7.40
C LEU A 164 -11.85 1.96 -8.00
N ASP A 165 -10.80 1.66 -8.76
CA ASP A 165 -10.11 2.70 -9.52
C ASP A 165 -10.97 3.09 -10.73
N LEU A 166 -11.34 2.11 -11.57
CA LEU A 166 -12.19 2.31 -12.75
C LEU A 166 -13.25 1.21 -12.90
N LEU A 167 -14.46 1.62 -13.27
CA LEU A 167 -15.50 0.74 -13.80
C LEU A 167 -15.76 1.14 -15.25
N LEU A 168 -15.58 0.21 -16.16
CA LEU A 168 -15.64 0.46 -17.60
C LEU A 168 -16.75 -0.37 -18.23
N ALA A 169 -17.40 0.18 -19.26
CA ALA A 169 -18.29 -0.56 -20.14
C ALA A 169 -17.45 -1.31 -21.19
N ASP A 170 -17.72 -2.61 -21.33
CA ASP A 170 -17.36 -3.36 -22.54
C ASP A 170 -18.51 -3.20 -23.55
N VAL A 171 -18.18 -2.81 -24.78
CA VAL A 171 -19.17 -2.56 -25.84
C VAL A 171 -18.93 -3.44 -27.06
N ASP A 172 -19.99 -3.79 -27.77
CA ASP A 172 -19.91 -4.47 -29.08
C ASP A 172 -19.59 -3.49 -30.23
N GLU A 173 -19.61 -4.00 -31.46
CA GLU A 173 -19.37 -3.20 -32.68
C GLU A 173 -20.42 -2.10 -32.90
N GLU A 174 -21.62 -2.24 -32.33
CA GLU A 174 -22.73 -1.29 -32.42
C GLU A 174 -22.71 -0.26 -31.26
N ASN A 175 -21.74 -0.36 -30.34
CA ASN A 175 -21.62 0.40 -29.09
C ASN A 175 -22.69 0.07 -28.04
N ASN A 176 -23.34 -1.10 -28.12
CA ASN A 176 -24.20 -1.59 -27.05
C ASN A 176 -23.33 -2.13 -25.90
N ILE A 177 -23.72 -1.87 -24.66
CA ILE A 177 -23.03 -2.40 -23.48
C ILE A 177 -23.29 -3.91 -23.39
N VAL A 178 -22.24 -4.71 -23.50
CA VAL A 178 -22.29 -6.18 -23.41
C VAL A 178 -21.67 -6.73 -22.13
N GLY A 179 -20.97 -5.88 -21.37
CA GLY A 179 -20.31 -6.28 -20.14
C GLY A 179 -19.77 -5.10 -19.35
N TRP A 180 -19.33 -5.38 -18.12
CA TRP A 180 -18.61 -4.44 -17.28
C TRP A 180 -17.21 -4.97 -16.96
N ARG A 181 -16.27 -4.03 -16.80
CA ARG A 181 -14.89 -4.32 -16.45
C ARG A 181 -14.49 -3.50 -15.24
N VAL A 182 -14.27 -4.19 -14.13
CA VAL A 182 -13.69 -3.62 -12.90
C VAL A 182 -12.17 -3.61 -13.06
N ALA A 183 -11.60 -2.44 -13.32
CA ALA A 183 -10.16 -2.28 -13.49
C ALA A 183 -9.54 -1.65 -12.24
N ASP A 184 -8.53 -2.34 -11.70
CA ASP A 184 -7.69 -1.84 -10.60
C ASP A 184 -6.28 -1.58 -11.14
N LEU A 185 -5.84 -0.33 -11.05
CA LEU A 185 -4.56 0.12 -11.55
C LEU A 185 -3.43 -0.44 -10.66
N LYS A 186 -2.38 -0.95 -11.28
CA LYS A 186 -1.21 -1.51 -10.60
C LYS A 186 0.08 -0.88 -11.11
N THR A 187 0.84 -0.28 -10.21
CA THR A 187 2.13 0.38 -10.48
C THR A 187 3.35 -0.49 -10.16
N GLY A 188 3.10 -1.68 -9.60
CA GLY A 188 4.11 -2.66 -9.20
C GLY A 188 4.64 -3.52 -10.35
N ARG A 189 5.40 -4.57 -10.00
CA ARG A 189 5.89 -5.56 -10.96
C ARG A 189 4.72 -6.32 -11.58
N VAL A 190 4.76 -6.43 -12.90
CA VAL A 190 3.84 -7.28 -13.66
C VAL A 190 4.14 -8.75 -13.34
N PRO A 191 3.15 -9.55 -12.94
CA PRO A 191 3.36 -10.99 -12.77
C PRO A 191 3.63 -11.66 -14.12
N GLU A 192 4.48 -12.69 -14.08
CA GLU A 192 4.89 -13.44 -15.27
C GLU A 192 3.73 -14.31 -15.77
N ASP A 193 3.12 -15.08 -14.88
CA ASP A 193 2.03 -16.01 -15.19
C ASP A 193 0.69 -15.53 -14.62
N GLU A 194 0.44 -15.77 -13.33
CA GLU A 194 -0.84 -15.51 -12.67
C GLU A 194 -0.79 -14.32 -11.72
N LEU A 195 -1.95 -13.72 -11.45
CA LEU A 195 -2.09 -12.69 -10.42
C LEU A 195 -1.70 -13.24 -9.06
N TYR A 196 -0.94 -12.46 -8.28
CA TYR A 196 -0.72 -12.76 -6.87
C TYR A 196 -2.07 -12.92 -6.14
N ASP A 197 -2.17 -13.88 -5.23
CA ASP A 197 -3.42 -14.17 -4.49
C ASP A 197 -4.04 -12.93 -3.85
N THR A 198 -3.22 -12.04 -3.29
CA THR A 198 -3.67 -10.80 -2.66
C THR A 198 -4.32 -9.83 -3.66
N VAL A 199 -3.79 -9.76 -4.88
CA VAL A 199 -4.33 -8.92 -5.97
C VAL A 199 -5.58 -9.57 -6.54
N ARG A 200 -5.54 -10.87 -6.79
CA ARG A 200 -6.69 -11.64 -7.27
C ARG A 200 -7.87 -11.53 -6.30
N ARG A 201 -7.65 -11.74 -5.00
CA ARG A 201 -8.68 -11.60 -3.95
C ARG A 201 -9.29 -10.20 -3.93
N GLN A 202 -8.47 -9.16 -4.03
CA GLN A 202 -8.93 -7.77 -4.08
C GLN A 202 -9.85 -7.52 -5.29
N LEU A 203 -9.42 -7.95 -6.48
CA LEU A 203 -10.18 -7.79 -7.73
C LEU A 203 -11.53 -8.54 -7.70
N LEU A 204 -11.50 -9.81 -7.27
CA LEU A 204 -12.73 -10.61 -7.14
C LEU A 204 -13.68 -9.99 -6.12
N LEU A 205 -13.17 -9.46 -5.00
CA LEU A 205 -14.00 -8.79 -4.00
C LEU A 205 -14.71 -7.56 -4.56
N TYR A 206 -14.04 -6.73 -5.37
CA TYR A 206 -14.69 -5.58 -6.00
C TYR A 206 -15.81 -5.98 -6.97
N ARG A 207 -15.55 -6.99 -7.81
CA ARG A 207 -16.58 -7.58 -8.68
C ARG A 207 -17.77 -8.07 -7.87
N ASP A 208 -17.53 -8.80 -6.80
CA ASP A 208 -18.61 -9.44 -6.06
C ASP A 208 -19.44 -8.43 -5.26
N ILE A 209 -18.83 -7.38 -4.69
CA ILE A 209 -19.58 -6.27 -4.07
C ILE A 209 -20.44 -5.59 -5.14
N LEU A 210 -19.89 -5.33 -6.32
CA LEU A 210 -20.62 -4.70 -7.42
C LEU A 210 -21.82 -5.54 -7.86
N LEU A 211 -21.63 -6.85 -8.08
CA LEU A 211 -22.70 -7.77 -8.49
C LEU A 211 -23.76 -7.97 -7.40
N THR A 212 -23.35 -8.04 -6.13
CA THR A 212 -24.29 -8.15 -5.00
C THR A 212 -25.20 -6.92 -4.90
N ASN A 213 -24.68 -5.75 -5.24
CA ASN A 213 -25.45 -4.51 -5.26
C ASN A 213 -26.30 -4.36 -6.52
N ASN A 214 -25.95 -5.03 -7.62
CA ASN A 214 -26.59 -4.91 -8.93
C ASN A 214 -26.94 -6.30 -9.48
N PRO A 215 -28.07 -6.91 -9.06
CA PRO A 215 -28.43 -8.27 -9.47
C PRO A 215 -28.62 -8.46 -10.98
N ASP A 216 -29.02 -7.39 -11.67
CA ASP A 216 -29.25 -7.37 -13.12
C ASP A 216 -28.05 -6.81 -13.90
N ALA A 217 -26.87 -6.73 -13.27
CA ALA A 217 -25.65 -6.27 -13.94
C ALA A 217 -25.30 -7.16 -15.14
N PRO A 218 -24.75 -6.59 -16.23
CA PRO A 218 -24.23 -7.39 -17.34
C PRO A 218 -23.03 -8.23 -16.89
N PRO A 219 -22.58 -9.20 -17.70
CA PRO A 219 -21.37 -9.98 -17.43
C PRO A 219 -20.22 -9.09 -16.98
N THR A 220 -19.67 -9.34 -15.80
CA THR A 220 -18.65 -8.48 -15.18
C THR A 220 -17.35 -9.24 -14.98
N VAL A 221 -16.25 -8.68 -15.50
CA VAL A 221 -14.89 -9.19 -15.28
C VAL A 221 -14.09 -8.23 -14.41
N ALA A 222 -13.12 -8.77 -13.65
CA ALA A 222 -12.19 -7.98 -12.85
C ALA A 222 -10.77 -8.13 -13.38
N VAL A 223 -10.03 -7.03 -13.46
CA VAL A 223 -8.77 -6.98 -14.20
C VAL A 223 -7.74 -6.12 -13.48
N GLY A 224 -6.54 -6.68 -13.29
CA GLY A 224 -5.38 -5.91 -12.87
C GLY A 224 -4.78 -5.17 -14.07
N TRP A 225 -4.82 -3.84 -14.02
CA TRP A 225 -4.28 -2.95 -15.05
C TRP A 225 -2.88 -2.50 -14.66
N TYR A 226 -1.88 -3.24 -15.10
CA TYR A 226 -0.48 -2.93 -14.83
C TYR A 226 0.02 -1.82 -15.75
N THR A 227 0.18 -0.64 -15.19
CA THR A 227 0.63 0.56 -15.91
C THR A 227 2.08 0.44 -16.35
N ASN A 228 2.90 -0.31 -15.63
CA ASN A 228 4.23 -0.69 -16.08
C ASN A 228 4.11 -1.75 -17.19
N GLY A 229 4.45 -1.39 -18.43
CA GLY A 229 4.32 -2.29 -19.59
C GLY A 229 2.91 -2.40 -20.18
N SER A 230 1.94 -1.65 -19.65
CA SER A 230 0.57 -1.57 -20.18
C SER A 230 -0.10 -2.96 -20.35
N LYS A 231 -0.01 -3.82 -19.33
CA LYS A 231 -0.57 -5.20 -19.38
C LYS A 231 -1.86 -5.27 -18.57
N ALA A 232 -2.88 -5.89 -19.14
CA ALA A 232 -4.12 -6.24 -18.46
C ALA A 232 -4.11 -7.74 -18.15
N ILE A 233 -4.45 -8.12 -16.92
CA ILE A 233 -4.52 -9.53 -16.50
C ILE A 233 -5.85 -9.73 -15.77
N GLU A 234 -6.67 -10.64 -16.28
CA GLU A 234 -7.99 -10.92 -15.69
C GLU A 234 -7.86 -11.76 -14.43
N ALA A 235 -8.71 -11.48 -13.44
CA ALA A 235 -8.86 -12.28 -12.24
C ALA A 235 -9.94 -13.33 -12.45
N HIS A 236 -9.53 -14.60 -12.45
CA HIS A 236 -10.43 -15.73 -12.56
C HIS A 236 -10.71 -16.39 -11.21
N GLY A 237 -11.91 -16.90 -11.02
CA GLY A 237 -12.31 -17.69 -9.86
C GLY A 237 -13.69 -17.37 -9.32
N ASP A 238 -14.09 -18.22 -8.38
CA ASP A 238 -15.38 -18.15 -7.70
C ASP A 238 -15.55 -16.84 -6.92
N PRO A 239 -16.80 -16.46 -6.61
CA PRO A 239 -17.07 -15.36 -5.69
C PRO A 239 -16.39 -15.56 -4.33
N VAL A 240 -15.78 -14.51 -3.82
CA VAL A 240 -15.05 -14.46 -2.54
C VAL A 240 -15.83 -13.71 -1.46
N ILE A 241 -17.04 -13.23 -1.76
CA ILE A 241 -17.83 -12.40 -0.84
C ILE A 241 -18.13 -13.09 0.48
N ASP A 242 -18.46 -14.38 0.48
CA ASP A 242 -18.73 -15.15 1.70
C ASP A 242 -17.46 -15.30 2.56
N GLN A 243 -16.31 -15.49 1.92
CA GLN A 243 -15.02 -15.52 2.62
C GLN A 243 -14.70 -14.15 3.24
N ALA A 244 -15.06 -13.05 2.56
CA ALA A 244 -14.89 -11.71 3.10
C ALA A 244 -15.77 -11.49 4.34
N TYR A 245 -16.99 -12.05 4.38
CA TYR A 245 -17.85 -12.02 5.57
C TYR A 245 -17.27 -12.83 6.73
N LEU A 246 -16.76 -14.03 6.47
CA LEU A 246 -16.06 -14.83 7.49
C LEU A 246 -14.84 -14.09 8.04
N ALA A 247 -14.06 -13.43 7.18
CA ALA A 247 -12.95 -12.61 7.61
C ALA A 247 -13.40 -11.38 8.40
N TRP A 248 -14.54 -10.76 8.04
CA TRP A 248 -15.12 -9.64 8.79
C TRP A 248 -15.51 -10.06 10.22
N GLU A 249 -16.12 -11.25 10.37
CA GLU A 249 -16.45 -11.83 11.67
C GLU A 249 -15.20 -12.14 12.50
N ALA A 250 -14.15 -12.68 11.87
CA ALA A 250 -12.90 -12.98 12.54
C ALA A 250 -12.04 -11.74 12.86
N THR A 251 -12.40 -10.57 12.35
CA THR A 251 -11.65 -9.31 12.51
C THR A 251 -12.37 -8.27 13.38
N GLN A 252 -13.39 -8.70 14.13
CA GLN A 252 -14.01 -7.89 15.19
C GLN A 252 -12.91 -7.38 16.13
N ILE A 253 -12.90 -6.07 16.34
CA ILE A 253 -11.85 -5.43 17.13
C ILE A 253 -12.25 -5.54 18.59
N ASP A 254 -11.50 -6.34 19.35
CA ASP A 254 -11.52 -6.33 20.80
C ASP A 254 -10.14 -5.93 21.37
N GLU A 255 -10.06 -5.81 22.69
CA GLU A 255 -8.82 -5.45 23.39
C GLU A 255 -7.77 -6.58 23.35
N THR A 256 -8.18 -7.80 22.99
CA THR A 256 -7.32 -8.97 22.90
C THR A 256 -6.64 -9.01 21.53
N PRO A 257 -5.29 -9.01 21.48
CA PRO A 257 -4.59 -9.19 20.22
C PRO A 257 -4.97 -10.48 19.51
N LEU A 258 -5.28 -10.39 18.22
CA LEU A 258 -5.53 -11.57 17.39
C LEU A 258 -4.27 -12.44 17.32
N LYS A 259 -4.49 -13.76 17.28
CA LYS A 259 -3.42 -14.77 17.31
C LYS A 259 -2.44 -14.57 16.14
N PRO A 260 -1.13 -14.44 16.40
CA PRO A 260 -0.14 -14.29 15.34
C PRO A 260 0.05 -15.58 14.56
N THR A 261 0.50 -15.45 13.31
CA THR A 261 0.94 -16.56 12.44
C THR A 261 2.37 -16.30 11.94
N PRO A 262 3.39 -16.35 12.81
CA PRO A 262 4.77 -16.10 12.40
C PRO A 262 5.25 -17.14 11.38
N GLY A 263 5.93 -16.66 10.35
CA GLY A 263 6.40 -17.49 9.24
C GLY A 263 7.18 -16.66 8.23
N ASP A 264 7.65 -17.32 7.17
CA ASP A 264 8.47 -16.68 6.14
C ASP A 264 7.71 -15.57 5.39
N ASP A 265 6.43 -15.79 5.09
CA ASP A 265 5.61 -14.81 4.38
C ASP A 265 5.11 -13.66 5.28
N SER A 266 5.11 -13.84 6.61
CA SER A 266 4.66 -12.83 7.57
C SER A 266 5.85 -12.11 8.25
N CYS A 267 6.54 -12.78 9.17
CA CYS A 267 7.66 -12.25 9.93
C CYS A 267 8.98 -12.23 9.13
N GLY A 268 9.12 -13.11 8.13
CA GLY A 268 10.20 -13.07 7.15
C GLY A 268 10.00 -11.98 6.09
N GLY A 269 8.75 -11.62 5.81
CA GLY A 269 8.35 -10.63 4.82
C GLY A 269 8.27 -9.18 5.33
N PHE A 270 7.50 -8.37 4.59
CA PHE A 270 7.25 -6.97 4.90
C PHE A 270 6.12 -6.82 5.94
N CYS A 271 6.45 -6.22 7.07
CA CYS A 271 5.48 -5.88 8.12
C CYS A 271 5.89 -4.55 8.76
N ASP A 272 5.01 -3.55 8.68
CA ASP A 272 5.29 -2.21 9.21
C ASP A 272 5.33 -2.17 10.75
N TRP A 273 4.82 -3.20 11.42
CA TRP A 273 4.57 -3.19 12.87
C TRP A 273 5.60 -3.95 13.69
N LYS A 274 6.75 -4.33 13.09
CA LYS A 274 7.81 -5.11 13.75
C LYS A 274 8.26 -4.52 15.08
N ALA A 275 8.44 -3.19 15.15
CA ALA A 275 8.85 -2.47 16.37
C ALA A 275 7.91 -2.63 17.59
N TRP A 276 6.67 -3.08 17.37
CA TRP A 276 5.65 -3.29 18.40
C TRP A 276 5.24 -4.77 18.52
N CYS A 277 5.95 -5.69 17.87
CA CYS A 277 5.56 -7.09 17.78
C CYS A 277 6.65 -8.01 18.34
N PRO A 278 6.49 -8.56 19.56
CA PRO A 278 7.48 -9.47 20.13
C PRO A 278 7.58 -10.79 19.37
N HIS A 279 6.46 -11.26 18.79
CA HIS A 279 6.39 -12.50 18.02
C HIS A 279 7.28 -12.50 16.77
N TRP A 280 7.43 -11.35 16.11
CA TRP A 280 8.39 -11.22 15.00
C TRP A 280 9.82 -11.47 15.50
N TRP A 281 10.19 -10.85 16.62
CA TRP A 281 11.55 -10.89 17.11
C TRP A 281 11.92 -12.28 17.65
N ASN A 282 11.01 -12.91 18.40
CA ASN A 282 11.15 -14.28 18.89
C ASN A 282 11.27 -15.26 17.74
N TRP A 283 10.37 -15.19 16.73
CA TRP A 283 10.42 -16.08 15.58
C TRP A 283 11.74 -15.95 14.79
N ARG A 284 12.23 -14.72 14.55
CA ARG A 284 13.52 -14.51 13.88
C ARG A 284 14.69 -15.11 14.67
N ASN A 285 14.65 -15.02 15.99
CA ASN A 285 15.66 -15.58 16.87
C ASN A 285 15.64 -17.12 16.83
N GLU A 286 14.47 -17.73 17.06
CA GLU A 286 14.26 -19.17 17.06
C GLU A 286 14.56 -19.81 15.70
N SER A 287 14.23 -19.13 14.61
CA SER A 287 14.53 -19.60 13.26
C SER A 287 16.00 -19.42 12.87
N GLY A 288 16.84 -18.84 13.73
CA GLY A 288 18.24 -18.54 13.44
C GLY A 288 18.44 -17.50 12.33
N LYS A 289 17.43 -16.67 12.04
CA LYS A 289 17.44 -15.64 10.97
C LYS A 289 17.68 -14.22 11.52
N LEU A 290 17.79 -14.05 12.83
CA LEU A 290 18.06 -12.76 13.46
C LEU A 290 19.45 -12.25 13.07
N HIS A 291 19.53 -10.97 12.70
CA HIS A 291 20.76 -10.29 12.27
C HIS A 291 21.48 -10.89 11.05
N ARG A 292 20.79 -11.65 10.21
CA ARG A 292 21.36 -12.26 9.00
C ARG A 292 20.86 -11.61 7.71
N GLY A 293 21.75 -11.55 6.70
CA GLY A 293 21.48 -11.05 5.36
C GLY A 293 22.15 -9.71 5.07
N ASP A 294 22.06 -9.25 3.82
CA ASP A 294 22.60 -7.95 3.41
C ASP A 294 21.79 -6.77 3.99
N PHE A 295 20.48 -6.96 4.13
CA PHE A 295 19.56 -6.03 4.76
C PHE A 295 18.96 -6.66 6.01
N VAL A 296 19.10 -5.98 7.13
CA VAL A 296 18.80 -6.52 8.46
C VAL A 296 17.83 -5.62 9.19
N ASP A 297 16.81 -6.24 9.77
CA ASP A 297 16.01 -5.68 10.84
C ASP A 297 16.62 -6.10 12.18
N ALA A 298 16.83 -5.17 13.10
CA ALA A 298 17.46 -5.43 14.39
C ALA A 298 16.83 -4.62 15.52
N VAL A 299 16.96 -5.13 16.73
CA VAL A 299 16.74 -4.36 17.97
C VAL A 299 18.11 -4.10 18.58
N VAL A 300 18.43 -2.85 18.88
CA VAL A 300 19.77 -2.43 19.27
C VAL A 300 19.76 -1.45 20.44
N LEU A 301 20.86 -1.40 21.19
CA LEU A 301 21.18 -0.28 22.08
C LEU A 301 22.15 0.67 21.38
N ILE A 302 22.00 1.97 21.60
CA ILE A 302 22.94 2.98 21.13
C ILE A 302 23.89 3.33 22.28
N HIS A 303 25.18 3.06 22.11
CA HIS A 303 26.23 3.36 23.11
C HIS A 303 26.83 4.73 22.92
N SER A 304 27.02 5.12 21.67
CA SER A 304 27.47 6.46 21.30
C SER A 304 26.80 6.88 20.00
N TYR A 305 26.56 8.18 19.88
CA TYR A 305 26.04 8.82 18.68
C TYR A 305 26.69 10.19 18.53
N GLU A 306 27.21 10.48 17.36
CA GLU A 306 27.85 11.75 17.02
C GLU A 306 26.98 12.55 16.05
N GLU A 307 27.17 13.87 16.03
CA GLU A 307 26.49 14.77 15.08
C GLU A 307 26.77 14.39 13.62
N SER A 308 27.90 13.73 13.33
CA SER A 308 28.21 13.19 12.00
C SER A 308 27.21 12.12 11.54
N GLY A 309 26.45 11.52 12.46
CA GLY A 309 25.62 10.34 12.26
C GLY A 309 26.38 9.03 12.56
N ALA A 310 27.66 9.10 12.91
CA ALA A 310 28.42 7.93 13.36
C ALA A 310 27.92 7.46 14.74
N ALA A 311 27.84 6.15 14.93
CA ALA A 311 27.35 5.55 16.16
C ALA A 311 28.03 4.21 16.45
N VAL A 312 28.04 3.82 17.72
CA VAL A 312 28.28 2.45 18.15
C VAL A 312 26.97 1.86 18.64
N ILE A 313 26.54 0.77 18.00
CA ILE A 313 25.31 0.06 18.35
C ILE A 313 25.66 -1.32 18.91
N GLU A 314 24.90 -1.79 19.90
CA GLU A 314 24.97 -3.15 20.40
C GLU A 314 23.73 -3.93 20.00
N LEU A 315 23.94 -5.09 19.39
CA LEU A 315 22.84 -5.96 18.99
C LEU A 315 22.17 -6.58 20.22
N CYS A 316 20.85 -6.73 20.17
CA CYS A 316 20.07 -7.39 21.22
C CYS A 316 19.41 -8.68 20.72
N VAL A 317 19.09 -9.58 21.64
CA VAL A 317 18.19 -10.71 21.43
C VAL A 317 17.00 -10.63 22.38
N PRO A 318 15.88 -11.32 22.12
CA PRO A 318 14.78 -11.40 23.07
C PRO A 318 15.24 -12.10 24.35
N ALA A 319 15.05 -11.46 25.51
CA ALA A 319 15.28 -12.05 26.83
C ALA A 319 14.13 -12.98 27.24
N ASP A 320 12.93 -12.74 26.71
CA ASP A 320 11.69 -13.42 27.03
C ASP A 320 10.67 -13.26 25.89
N PHE A 321 9.54 -13.95 26.01
CA PHE A 321 8.48 -13.94 25.01
C PHE A 321 7.76 -12.59 24.86
N HIS A 322 7.92 -11.66 25.83
CA HIS A 322 7.37 -10.31 25.76
C HIS A 322 8.23 -9.37 24.92
N GLY A 323 9.40 -9.84 24.46
CA GLY A 323 10.31 -9.04 23.66
C GLY A 323 11.12 -8.06 24.50
N ARG A 324 11.40 -8.37 25.77
CA ARG A 324 12.36 -7.58 26.54
C ARG A 324 13.76 -7.68 25.91
N PRO A 325 14.48 -6.57 25.67
CA PRO A 325 15.81 -6.66 25.08
C PRO A 325 16.88 -7.21 26.04
N MET A 326 17.68 -8.15 25.54
CA MET A 326 18.91 -8.62 26.17
C MET A 326 20.12 -8.26 25.29
N PRO A 327 21.05 -7.43 25.78
CA PRO A 327 22.26 -7.10 25.03
C PRO A 327 23.15 -8.33 24.83
N THR A 328 23.75 -8.48 23.64
CA THR A 328 24.57 -9.66 23.32
C THR A 328 26.06 -9.48 23.61
N GLY A 329 26.50 -8.28 24.00
CA GLY A 329 27.91 -7.87 24.04
C GLY A 329 28.52 -7.60 22.67
N HIS A 330 27.75 -7.74 21.57
CA HIS A 330 28.27 -7.55 20.22
C HIS A 330 28.04 -6.11 19.75
N GLN A 331 29.07 -5.29 19.86
CA GLN A 331 29.08 -3.92 19.37
C GLN A 331 29.56 -3.84 17.92
N THR A 332 28.89 -3.01 17.12
CA THR A 332 29.27 -2.72 15.74
C THR A 332 29.19 -1.22 15.48
N ALA A 333 30.07 -0.74 14.59
CA ALA A 333 29.98 0.62 14.09
C ALA A 333 28.76 0.76 13.16
N ALA A 334 28.10 1.90 13.21
CA ALA A 334 26.99 2.25 12.33
C ALA A 334 27.05 3.72 11.89
N VAL A 335 26.43 4.02 10.76
CA VAL A 335 26.28 5.40 10.27
C VAL A 335 24.82 5.64 9.87
N PHE A 336 24.19 6.61 10.52
CA PHE A 336 22.86 7.11 10.22
C PHE A 336 22.92 8.24 9.19
N ALA A 337 22.02 8.22 8.19
CA ALA A 337 21.98 9.25 7.15
C ALA A 337 20.56 9.51 6.63
N GLY A 338 20.30 10.73 6.14
CA GLY A 338 18.98 11.11 5.64
C GLY A 338 17.91 11.05 6.73
N ASN A 339 16.73 10.55 6.41
CA ASN A 339 15.63 10.50 7.36
C ASN A 339 15.85 9.62 8.60
N SER A 340 16.66 8.56 8.53
CA SER A 340 16.98 7.74 9.71
C SER A 340 17.79 8.54 10.75
N LYS A 341 18.68 9.42 10.29
CA LYS A 341 19.45 10.33 11.14
C LYS A 341 18.53 11.32 11.86
N LYS A 342 17.62 11.96 11.12
CA LYS A 342 16.62 12.87 11.70
C LYS A 342 15.75 12.18 12.76
N ALA A 343 15.35 10.92 12.50
CA ALA A 343 14.59 10.14 13.45
C ALA A 343 15.39 9.84 14.74
N MET A 344 16.69 9.50 14.61
CA MET A 344 17.58 9.29 15.76
C MET A 344 17.82 10.57 16.58
N GLU A 345 18.02 11.70 15.89
CA GLU A 345 18.19 13.01 16.52
C GLU A 345 16.93 13.41 17.27
N LYS A 346 15.76 13.22 16.65
CA LYS A 346 14.48 13.50 17.29
C LYS A 346 14.27 12.66 18.56
N LEU A 347 14.63 11.37 18.52
CA LEU A 347 14.57 10.51 19.71
C LEU A 347 15.51 10.98 20.82
N SER A 348 16.71 11.46 20.46
CA SER A 348 17.65 12.04 21.42
C SER A 348 17.12 13.34 22.03
N GLU A 349 16.53 14.23 21.22
CA GLU A 349 15.89 15.47 21.65
C GLU A 349 14.70 15.22 22.59
N ASP A 350 13.92 14.17 22.30
CA ASP A 350 12.79 13.74 23.14
C ASP A 350 13.24 13.02 24.42
N GLY A 351 14.55 12.84 24.62
CA GLY A 351 15.13 12.20 25.78
C GLY A 351 14.84 10.70 25.86
N TYR A 352 14.53 10.04 24.73
CA TYR A 352 14.25 8.61 24.71
C TYR A 352 15.49 7.82 25.13
N GLN A 353 15.34 7.00 26.17
CA GLN A 353 16.37 6.07 26.66
C GLN A 353 15.81 4.66 26.57
N GLY A 354 16.35 3.84 25.68
CA GLY A 354 15.85 2.47 25.46
C GLY A 354 16.41 1.83 24.21
N ALA A 355 16.00 0.58 23.97
CA ALA A 355 16.35 -0.12 22.74
C ALA A 355 15.58 0.45 21.54
N LEU A 356 16.23 0.45 20.39
CA LEU A 356 15.66 0.93 19.13
C LEU A 356 15.45 -0.24 18.18
N PHE A 357 14.32 -0.22 17.49
CA PHE A 357 14.12 -0.99 16.27
C PHE A 357 14.76 -0.25 15.10
N ILE A 358 15.68 -0.93 14.41
CA ILE A 358 16.27 -0.49 13.14
C ILE A 358 15.75 -1.41 12.04
N GLY A 359 14.97 -0.86 11.12
CA GLY A 359 14.40 -1.61 9.99
C GLY A 359 15.18 -1.40 8.70
N GLY A 360 15.64 -2.48 8.07
CA GLY A 360 16.26 -2.47 6.74
C GLY A 360 17.68 -1.88 6.68
N ALA A 361 18.45 -1.96 7.77
CA ALA A 361 19.86 -1.53 7.78
C ALA A 361 20.69 -2.39 6.82
N MET A 362 21.58 -1.76 6.05
CA MET A 362 22.54 -2.51 5.24
C MET A 362 23.70 -2.96 6.14
N ALA A 363 23.77 -4.25 6.43
CA ALA A 363 24.73 -4.85 7.36
C ALA A 363 25.97 -5.42 6.64
N LYS A 364 26.13 -5.15 5.35
CA LYS A 364 27.27 -5.62 4.54
C LYS A 364 28.52 -4.79 4.85
N GLY A 365 29.54 -5.44 5.42
CA GLY A 365 30.84 -4.84 5.73
C GLY A 365 31.06 -4.65 7.23
N SER A 366 32.09 -3.87 7.60
CA SER A 366 32.45 -3.59 9.01
C SER A 366 31.60 -2.51 9.67
N THR A 367 30.79 -1.78 8.89
CA THR A 367 29.99 -0.65 9.37
C THR A 367 28.58 -0.77 8.80
N TRP A 368 27.58 -0.77 9.68
CA TRP A 368 26.18 -0.81 9.27
C TRP A 368 25.77 0.53 8.69
N ARG A 369 25.13 0.52 7.51
CA ARG A 369 24.59 1.73 6.89
C ARG A 369 23.10 1.81 7.17
N ILE A 370 22.73 2.75 8.01
CA ILE A 370 21.35 3.04 8.37
C ILE A 370 20.95 4.28 7.56
N GLY A 371 20.69 4.11 6.27
CA GLY A 371 20.39 5.23 5.37
C GLY A 371 18.95 5.73 5.49
N GLY A 372 18.60 6.75 4.72
CA GLY A 372 17.28 7.40 4.78
C GLY A 372 16.11 6.54 4.29
N TRP A 373 16.34 5.27 3.94
CA TRP A 373 15.29 4.28 3.70
C TRP A 373 14.93 3.46 4.95
N CYS A 374 15.78 3.50 5.98
CA CYS A 374 15.65 2.70 7.19
C CYS A 374 14.60 3.28 8.12
N ASP A 375 13.93 2.41 8.87
CA ASP A 375 13.16 2.84 10.04
C ASP A 375 14.08 2.93 11.26
N VAL A 376 13.88 3.95 12.08
CA VAL A 376 14.47 4.09 13.41
C VAL A 376 13.33 4.44 14.35
N LEU A 377 12.95 3.49 15.21
CA LEU A 377 11.79 3.60 16.08
C LEU A 377 12.13 3.11 17.49
N PRO A 378 11.45 3.62 18.53
CA PRO A 378 11.44 2.96 19.84
C PRO A 378 11.05 1.49 19.71
N TRP A 379 11.82 0.60 20.33
CA TRP A 379 11.35 -0.76 20.54
C TRP A 379 10.32 -0.78 21.66
N ALA A 380 9.06 -1.04 21.31
CA ALA A 380 7.92 -0.92 22.22
C ALA A 380 6.93 -2.08 21.99
N PRO A 381 7.32 -3.34 22.24
CA PRO A 381 6.48 -4.49 21.98
C PRO A 381 5.18 -4.42 22.78
N ILE A 382 4.04 -4.65 22.10
CA ILE A 382 2.73 -4.77 22.75
C ILE A 382 2.53 -6.26 23.09
N PRO A 383 2.25 -6.64 24.34
CA PRO A 383 2.05 -8.03 24.74
C PRO A 383 0.68 -8.56 24.28
N ASP A 384 0.45 -9.86 24.44
CA ASP A 384 -0.82 -10.53 24.11
C ASP A 384 -1.95 -10.20 25.11
N THR A 385 -1.64 -9.54 26.21
CA THR A 385 -2.63 -9.00 27.15
C THR A 385 -3.16 -7.62 26.73
N GLY A 386 -2.76 -7.11 25.57
CA GLY A 386 -3.12 -5.76 25.10
C GLY A 386 -2.21 -4.67 25.67
N ARG A 387 -2.58 -3.40 25.47
CA ARG A 387 -1.90 -2.27 26.12
C ARG A 387 -2.47 -2.10 27.53
N THR A 388 -1.61 -2.06 28.54
CA THR A 388 -1.98 -1.45 29.82
C THR A 388 -2.14 0.05 29.56
N LEU A 389 -3.37 0.58 29.74
CA LEU A 389 -3.66 2.01 29.62
C LEU A 389 -2.98 2.83 30.72
#